data_AF-A0A3E3IC77-F1
#
_entry.id   AF-A0A3E3IC77-F1
#
_cell.length_a   1.000
_cell.length_b   1.000
_cell.length_c   1.000
_cell.angle_alpha   90.00
_cell.angle_beta   90.00
_cell.angle_gamma   90.00
#
_symmetry.space_group_name_H-M   'P 1'
#
loop_
_entity.id
_entity.type
_entity.pdbx_description
1 polymer ?
#
loop_
_entity_poly.entity_id
_entity_poly.type
_entity_poly.pdbx_seq_one_letter_code
_entity_poly.pdbx_strand_id
1 'polypeptide(L)'
;MPRRYKLGADGQAHPAYFGKLPEEFTKEDTLRFLADTDIQLYRLLSADTHAALRAEGYEYKNGGLIPISEKETVMQEQTGGAPAATQEPMKLDVSVRLIDPVKNLIGFASVKFNDCFVVENFKILQGEKGIYAGMPSQPDRNGGYRDVAKPITKEFRSQLNEAVVEAYTTELDHLQARLAAARGGQERPSIKEQLTAGAKQAEQAQAEKPAKAKASRGQDR
;
A
#
# COMPACT_ATOMS: atom_id res chain seq x y z
N MET A 1 -30.89 39.72 -1.43
CA MET A 1 -31.37 38.35 -1.16
C MET A 1 -32.43 38.03 -2.20
N PRO A 2 -32.40 36.87 -2.88
CA PRO A 2 -33.41 36.55 -3.89
C PRO A 2 -34.81 36.57 -3.27
N ARG A 3 -35.80 37.06 -4.03
CA ARG A 3 -37.18 37.22 -3.56
C ARG A 3 -37.71 35.85 -3.15
N ARG A 4 -37.97 35.66 -1.85
CA ARG A 4 -38.49 34.41 -1.26
C ARG A 4 -39.94 34.11 -1.67
N TYR A 5 -40.60 35.00 -2.42
CA TYR A 5 -42.01 34.90 -2.79
C TYR A 5 -42.22 35.25 -4.27
N LYS A 6 -43.14 34.53 -4.92
CA LYS A 6 -43.63 34.73 -6.30
C LYS A 6 -45.15 34.88 -6.31
N LEU A 7 -45.69 35.60 -7.29
CA LEU A 7 -47.14 35.74 -7.47
C LEU A 7 -47.68 34.46 -8.12
N GLY A 8 -48.64 33.80 -7.48
CA GLY A 8 -49.36 32.65 -8.02
C GLY A 8 -50.44 33.03 -9.04
N ALA A 9 -51.02 32.03 -9.68
CA ALA A 9 -52.11 32.22 -10.65
C ALA A 9 -53.40 32.80 -10.02
N ASP A 10 -53.53 32.69 -8.70
CA ASP A 10 -54.56 33.27 -7.85
C ASP A 10 -54.33 34.75 -7.50
N GLY A 11 -53.21 35.33 -7.93
CA GLY A 11 -52.81 36.70 -7.61
C GLY A 11 -52.29 36.87 -6.18
N GLN A 12 -52.03 35.78 -5.45
CA GLN A 12 -51.46 35.83 -4.09
C GLN A 12 -49.94 35.57 -4.11
N ALA A 13 -49.23 36.09 -3.10
CA ALA A 13 -47.79 35.87 -2.98
C ALA A 13 -47.50 34.55 -2.27
N HIS A 14 -46.96 33.58 -3.00
CA HIS A 14 -46.59 32.26 -2.50
C HIS A 14 -45.06 32.14 -2.32
N PRO A 15 -44.57 31.37 -1.34
CA PRO A 15 -43.15 31.10 -1.19
C PRO A 15 -42.58 30.47 -2.47
N ALA A 16 -41.50 31.06 -2.99
CA ALA A 16 -40.78 30.54 -4.13
C ALA A 16 -39.57 29.74 -3.64
N TYR A 17 -39.49 28.48 -4.03
CA TYR A 17 -38.38 27.58 -3.73
C TYR A 17 -37.52 27.45 -4.98
N PHE A 18 -36.22 27.66 -4.85
CA PHE A 18 -35.30 27.71 -6.00
C PHE A 18 -35.73 28.73 -7.08
N GLY A 19 -36.50 29.76 -6.68
CA GLY A 19 -37.06 30.75 -7.61
C GLY A 19 -38.25 30.23 -8.43
N LYS A 20 -38.84 29.08 -8.09
CA LYS A 20 -40.02 28.47 -8.72
C LYS A 20 -41.14 28.26 -7.70
N LEU A 21 -42.39 28.24 -8.18
CA LEU A 21 -43.52 27.77 -7.37
C LEU A 21 -43.58 26.23 -7.40
N PRO A 22 -44.17 25.57 -6.38
CA PRO A 22 -44.33 24.12 -6.40
C PRO A 22 -45.03 23.58 -7.66
N GLU A 23 -45.91 24.36 -8.26
CA GLU A 23 -46.59 24.05 -9.52
C GLU A 23 -45.66 24.06 -10.75
N GLU A 24 -44.54 24.79 -10.66
CA GLU A 24 -43.52 24.90 -11.71
C GLU A 24 -42.37 23.88 -11.52
N PHE A 25 -42.45 23.01 -10.51
CA PHE A 25 -41.38 22.07 -10.20
C PHE A 25 -41.28 20.96 -11.26
N THR A 26 -40.05 20.72 -11.73
CA THR A 26 -39.72 19.47 -12.41
C THR A 26 -39.57 18.32 -11.42
N LYS A 27 -39.47 17.07 -11.90
CA LYS A 27 -39.18 15.93 -11.03
C LYS A 27 -37.90 16.12 -10.22
N GLU A 28 -36.87 16.70 -10.82
CA GLU A 28 -35.61 17.04 -10.14
C GLU A 28 -35.85 18.09 -9.04
N ASP A 29 -36.64 19.13 -9.31
CA ASP A 29 -36.96 20.16 -8.32
C ASP A 29 -37.75 19.57 -7.14
N THR A 30 -38.68 18.64 -7.40
CA THR A 30 -39.42 17.93 -6.35
C THR A 30 -38.51 17.08 -5.48
N LEU A 31 -37.57 16.35 -6.08
CA LEU A 31 -36.63 15.49 -5.36
C LEU A 31 -35.64 16.31 -4.53
N ARG A 32 -35.19 17.44 -5.07
CA ARG A 32 -34.32 18.39 -4.36
C ARG A 32 -35.04 19.01 -3.17
N PHE A 33 -36.29 19.43 -3.38
CA PHE A 33 -37.13 19.96 -2.31
C PHE A 33 -37.33 18.93 -1.19
N LEU A 34 -37.61 17.68 -1.55
CA LEU A 34 -37.80 16.59 -0.61
C LEU A 34 -36.53 16.37 0.23
N ALA A 35 -35.36 16.32 -0.41
CA ALA A 35 -34.06 16.23 0.28
C ALA A 35 -33.76 17.42 1.20
N ASP A 36 -33.98 18.67 0.74
CA ASP A 36 -33.77 19.88 1.54
C ASP A 36 -34.66 19.88 2.79
N THR A 37 -35.94 19.53 2.64
CA THR A 37 -36.88 19.50 3.76
C THR A 37 -36.54 18.42 4.78
N ASP A 38 -36.14 17.24 4.31
CA ASP A 38 -35.75 16.10 5.14
C ASP A 38 -34.50 16.44 5.98
N ILE A 39 -33.48 17.05 5.36
CA ILE A 39 -32.30 17.54 6.07
C ILE A 39 -32.65 18.65 7.06
N GLN A 40 -33.57 19.56 6.71
CA GLN A 40 -33.99 20.62 7.63
C GLN A 40 -34.73 20.07 8.86
N LEU A 41 -35.57 19.05 8.68
CA LEU A 41 -36.36 18.44 9.73
C LEU A 41 -35.53 17.50 10.62
N TYR A 42 -34.74 16.62 10.00
CA TYR A 42 -34.04 15.53 10.70
C TYR A 42 -32.54 15.74 10.84
N ARG A 43 -32.00 16.87 10.36
CA ARG A 43 -30.56 17.20 10.30
C ARG A 43 -29.71 16.25 9.46
N LEU A 44 -30.33 15.23 8.88
CA LEU A 44 -29.76 14.15 8.09
C LEU A 44 -30.76 13.78 7.01
N LEU A 45 -30.27 13.23 5.90
CA LEU A 45 -31.12 12.73 4.84
C LEU A 45 -31.60 11.31 5.23
N SER A 46 -32.91 11.10 5.29
CA SER A 46 -33.48 9.80 5.64
C SER A 46 -33.19 8.74 4.57
N ALA A 47 -33.23 7.47 4.99
CA ALA A 47 -32.99 6.34 4.10
C ALA A 47 -34.02 6.29 2.96
N ASP A 48 -35.27 6.65 3.23
CA ASP A 48 -36.35 6.65 2.25
C ASP A 48 -36.12 7.70 1.16
N THR A 49 -35.72 8.92 1.54
CA THR A 49 -35.34 9.97 0.59
C THR A 49 -34.12 9.57 -0.23
N HIS A 50 -33.13 8.95 0.40
CA HIS A 50 -31.93 8.47 -0.29
C HIS A 50 -32.27 7.38 -1.34
N ALA A 51 -33.19 6.47 -1.00
CA ALA A 51 -33.66 5.44 -1.90
C ALA A 51 -34.44 6.03 -3.09
N ALA A 52 -35.31 7.01 -2.84
CA ALA A 52 -36.05 7.70 -3.90
C ALA A 52 -35.12 8.43 -4.88
N LEU A 53 -34.08 9.10 -4.37
CA LEU A 53 -33.06 9.75 -5.19
C LEU A 53 -32.31 8.75 -6.07
N ARG A 54 -31.81 7.65 -5.48
CA ARG A 54 -31.09 6.61 -6.22
C ARG A 54 -31.96 5.89 -7.26
N ALA A 55 -33.23 5.65 -6.95
CA ALA A 55 -34.17 5.04 -7.89
C ALA A 55 -34.35 5.89 -9.16
N GLU A 56 -34.31 7.21 -9.01
CA GLU A 56 -34.37 8.18 -10.11
C GLU A 56 -32.98 8.50 -10.69
N GLY A 57 -31.91 7.83 -10.21
CA GLY A 57 -30.56 8.01 -10.71
C GLY A 57 -29.89 9.31 -10.25
N TYR A 58 -30.29 9.87 -9.11
CA TYR A 58 -29.71 11.09 -8.54
C TYR A 58 -29.09 10.85 -7.16
N GLU A 59 -28.04 11.60 -6.84
CA GLU A 59 -27.42 11.69 -5.53
C GLU A 59 -27.48 13.14 -5.06
N TYR A 60 -27.91 13.37 -3.82
CA TYR A 60 -27.96 14.72 -3.26
C TYR A 60 -26.63 15.08 -2.59
N LYS A 61 -25.96 16.12 -3.09
CA LYS A 61 -24.67 16.63 -2.57
C LYS A 61 -24.67 18.16 -2.57
N ASN A 62 -24.19 18.75 -1.46
CA ASN A 62 -23.97 20.20 -1.32
C ASN A 62 -25.15 21.10 -1.74
N GLY A 63 -26.40 20.70 -1.43
CA GLY A 63 -27.56 21.52 -1.75
C GLY A 63 -28.13 21.32 -3.16
N GLY A 64 -27.67 20.32 -3.92
CA GLY A 64 -28.13 20.03 -5.28
C GLY A 64 -28.16 18.53 -5.59
N LEU A 65 -28.88 18.16 -6.66
CA LEU A 65 -28.93 16.80 -7.18
C LEU A 65 -27.88 16.59 -8.27
N ILE A 66 -27.18 15.48 -8.21
CA ILE A 66 -26.14 15.07 -9.16
C ILE A 66 -26.57 13.74 -9.77
N PRO A 67 -26.57 13.58 -11.11
CA PRO A 67 -26.90 12.30 -11.73
C PRO A 67 -25.84 11.25 -11.42
N ILE A 68 -26.29 10.07 -10.98
CA ILE A 68 -25.48 8.88 -10.75
C ILE A 68 -25.25 8.24 -12.12
N SER A 69 -24.11 8.54 -12.74
CA SER A 69 -23.68 7.90 -13.99
C SER A 69 -23.65 6.38 -13.79
N GLU A 70 -24.35 5.66 -14.67
CA GLU A 70 -24.55 4.20 -14.66
C GLU A 70 -23.23 3.39 -14.77
N LYS A 71 -22.45 3.31 -13.70
CA LYS A 71 -21.50 2.21 -13.44
C LYS A 71 -21.32 2.08 -11.94
N GLU A 72 -22.22 1.33 -11.30
CA GLU A 72 -21.93 0.38 -10.22
C GLU A 72 -23.22 0.07 -9.44
N THR A 73 -23.93 -0.93 -9.93
CA THR A 73 -24.88 -1.70 -9.12
C THR A 73 -24.16 -2.96 -8.67
N VAL A 74 -23.50 -2.95 -7.50
CA VAL A 74 -23.46 -4.14 -6.63
C VAL A 74 -23.46 -3.70 -5.17
N MET A 75 -24.50 -4.17 -4.50
CA MET A 75 -24.77 -4.22 -3.07
C MET A 75 -23.51 -4.48 -2.20
N GLN A 76 -23.30 -3.70 -1.15
CA GLN A 76 -23.25 -4.27 0.19
C GLN A 76 -23.63 -3.26 1.28
N GLU A 77 -24.37 -3.80 2.23
CA GLU A 77 -25.05 -3.18 3.35
C GLU A 77 -24.11 -2.73 4.48
N GLN A 78 -24.57 -1.69 5.18
CA GLN A 78 -24.44 -1.43 6.62
C GLN A 78 -23.26 -0.61 7.19
N THR A 79 -23.71 0.47 7.84
CA THR A 79 -23.19 1.14 9.05
C THR A 79 -21.98 2.07 8.97
N GLY A 80 -22.29 3.38 8.92
CA GLY A 80 -21.83 4.34 9.92
C GLY A 80 -20.46 4.99 9.75
N GLY A 81 -20.46 6.24 9.28
CA GLY A 81 -19.46 7.24 9.69
C GLY A 81 -18.40 7.63 8.65
N ALA A 82 -18.45 8.90 8.27
CA ALA A 82 -17.50 9.69 7.46
C ALA A 82 -17.48 9.40 5.95
N PRO A 83 -17.51 10.45 5.09
CA PRO A 83 -17.37 10.26 3.65
C PRO A 83 -15.91 9.88 3.38
N ALA A 84 -15.68 8.58 3.18
CA ALA A 84 -14.49 8.12 2.50
C ALA A 84 -14.56 8.68 1.09
N ALA A 85 -13.70 9.68 0.80
CA ALA A 85 -13.21 9.85 -0.55
C ALA A 85 -12.84 8.44 -1.05
N THR A 86 -13.30 8.07 -2.24
CA THR A 86 -12.82 6.89 -2.96
C THR A 86 -11.32 7.09 -3.16
N GLN A 87 -10.54 6.69 -2.15
CA GLN A 87 -9.09 6.61 -2.22
C GLN A 87 -8.83 5.38 -3.06
N GLU A 88 -8.25 5.59 -4.25
CA GLU A 88 -7.61 4.53 -5.00
C GLU A 88 -6.79 3.66 -4.02
N PRO A 89 -6.77 2.32 -4.19
CA PRO A 89 -6.14 1.42 -3.24
C PRO A 89 -4.72 1.92 -2.94
N MET A 90 -4.48 2.30 -1.69
CA MET A 90 -3.22 2.92 -1.31
C MET A 90 -2.09 1.92 -1.58
N LYS A 91 -1.14 2.34 -2.41
CA LYS A 91 0.03 1.54 -2.73
C LYS A 91 0.95 1.53 -1.52
N LEU A 92 1.11 0.35 -0.93
CA LEU A 92 1.97 0.12 0.23
C LEU A 92 3.23 -0.60 -0.25
N ASP A 93 4.39 0.06 -0.16
CA ASP A 93 5.68 -0.59 -0.36
C ASP A 93 6.33 -0.82 1.01
N VAL A 94 6.61 -2.08 1.34
CA VAL A 94 7.12 -2.48 2.65
C VAL A 94 8.52 -3.03 2.48
N SER A 95 9.49 -2.40 3.15
CA SER A 95 10.85 -2.89 3.25
C SER A 95 11.09 -3.48 4.63
N VAL A 96 11.57 -4.71 4.69
CA VAL A 96 11.85 -5.42 5.94
C VAL A 96 13.34 -5.57 6.16
N ARG A 97 13.78 -5.29 7.39
CA ARG A 97 15.11 -5.55 7.90
C ARG A 97 15.01 -6.64 8.95
N LEU A 98 15.48 -7.83 8.58
CA LEU A 98 15.59 -8.97 9.48
C LEU A 98 16.72 -8.72 10.49
N ILE A 99 16.49 -9.14 11.73
CA ILE A 99 17.45 -9.08 12.83
C ILE A 99 17.40 -10.41 13.58
N ASP A 100 18.45 -10.69 14.33
CA ASP A 100 18.43 -11.84 15.24
C ASP A 100 17.25 -11.67 16.22
N PRO A 101 16.42 -12.72 16.40
CA PRO A 101 15.23 -12.61 17.22
C PRO A 101 15.60 -12.32 18.68
N VAL A 102 15.25 -11.12 19.15
CA VAL A 102 15.44 -10.70 20.54
C VAL A 102 14.10 -10.78 21.26
N LYS A 103 13.91 -11.84 22.04
CA LYS A 103 12.64 -12.16 22.73
C LYS A 103 11.51 -12.29 21.73
N ASN A 104 10.69 -11.24 21.59
CA ASN A 104 9.54 -11.21 20.69
C ASN A 104 9.83 -10.40 19.43
N LEU A 105 10.91 -9.63 19.37
CA LEU A 105 11.25 -8.79 18.21
C LEU A 105 12.08 -9.60 17.22
N ILE A 106 11.59 -9.73 16.00
CA ILE A 106 12.23 -10.54 14.94
C ILE A 106 12.71 -9.67 13.76
N GLY A 107 12.30 -8.40 13.69
CA GLY A 107 12.56 -7.55 12.54
C GLY A 107 12.18 -6.11 12.77
N PHE A 108 12.68 -5.23 11.91
CA PHE A 108 12.13 -3.89 11.71
C PHE A 108 11.56 -3.78 10.30
N ALA A 109 10.47 -3.03 10.13
CA ALA A 109 9.91 -2.70 8.83
C ALA A 109 9.85 -1.19 8.63
N SER A 110 9.91 -0.77 7.37
CA SER A 110 9.63 0.58 6.94
C SER A 110 8.55 0.53 5.86
N VAL A 111 7.50 1.32 6.03
CA VAL A 111 6.33 1.32 5.15
C VAL A 111 6.27 2.64 4.41
N LYS A 112 6.26 2.58 3.08
CA LYS A 112 6.01 3.71 2.20
C LYS A 112 4.55 3.69 1.75
N PHE A 113 3.88 4.80 1.97
CA PHE A 113 2.50 5.06 1.58
C PHE A 113 2.50 5.89 0.30
N ASN A 114 1.90 5.37 -0.77
CA ASN A 114 1.69 6.04 -2.05
C ASN A 114 2.95 6.72 -2.63
N ASP A 115 4.13 6.14 -2.38
CA ASP A 115 5.43 6.70 -2.77
C ASP A 115 5.67 8.16 -2.31
N CYS A 116 4.84 8.69 -1.39
CA CYS A 116 4.85 10.09 -0.98
C CYS A 116 5.21 10.27 0.49
N PHE A 117 5.03 9.23 1.31
CA PHE A 117 5.28 9.28 2.74
C PHE A 117 5.91 7.98 3.22
N VAL A 118 6.99 8.06 3.98
CA VAL A 118 7.61 6.87 4.60
C VAL A 118 7.52 6.97 6.10
N VAL A 119 7.17 5.85 6.74
CA VAL A 119 7.24 5.68 8.18
C VAL A 119 8.20 4.55 8.47
N GLU A 120 9.26 4.89 9.18
CA GLU A 120 10.31 3.96 9.59
C GLU A 120 10.03 3.41 11.00
N ASN A 121 10.79 2.40 11.38
CA ASN A 121 10.81 1.81 12.72
C ASN A 121 9.54 1.06 13.15
N PHE A 122 8.80 0.45 12.22
CA PHE A 122 7.83 -0.58 12.61
C PHE A 122 8.57 -1.77 13.20
N LYS A 123 8.06 -2.31 14.32
CA LYS A 123 8.64 -3.46 15.01
C LYS A 123 7.94 -4.72 14.56
N ILE A 124 8.61 -5.66 13.94
CA ILE A 124 8.01 -6.95 13.61
C ILE A 124 8.13 -7.83 14.85
N LEU A 125 7.00 -8.20 15.43
CA LEU A 125 6.92 -8.95 16.67
C LEU A 125 6.28 -10.32 16.41
N GLN A 126 6.81 -11.34 17.07
CA GLN A 126 6.23 -12.68 17.11
C GLN A 126 5.42 -12.84 18.40
N GLY A 127 4.11 -13.02 18.26
CA GLY A 127 3.21 -13.35 19.37
C GLY A 127 2.70 -14.77 19.28
N GLU A 128 1.87 -15.18 20.25
CA GLU A 128 1.25 -16.51 20.30
C GLU A 128 0.34 -16.79 19.09
N LYS A 129 -0.30 -15.74 18.55
CA LYS A 129 -1.22 -15.82 17.40
C LYS A 129 -0.52 -15.61 16.05
N GLY A 130 0.80 -15.52 16.03
CA GLY A 130 1.60 -15.30 14.82
C GLY A 130 2.37 -13.97 14.82
N ILE A 131 2.92 -13.64 13.65
CA ILE A 131 3.74 -12.45 13.41
C ILE A 131 2.83 -11.24 13.19
N TYR A 132 3.18 -10.08 13.77
CA TYR A 132 2.42 -8.84 13.62
C TYR A 132 3.34 -7.60 13.60
N ALA A 133 2.83 -6.50 13.05
CA ALA A 133 3.50 -5.22 13.06
C ALA A 133 3.16 -4.43 14.35
N GLY A 134 4.17 -4.20 15.17
CA GLY A 134 4.18 -3.23 16.26
C GLY A 134 4.42 -1.82 15.71
N MET A 135 3.68 -0.86 16.25
CA MET A 135 3.76 0.55 15.83
C MET A 135 5.14 1.14 16.14
N PRO A 136 5.62 2.09 15.33
CA PRO A 136 6.84 2.82 15.62
C PRO A 136 6.63 3.64 16.89
N SER A 137 7.46 3.43 17.90
CA SER A 137 7.36 4.12 19.17
C SER A 137 8.65 4.84 19.53
N GLN A 138 8.52 6.05 20.05
CA GLN A 138 9.62 6.92 20.43
C GLN A 138 9.58 7.16 21.95
N PRO A 139 10.73 7.16 22.64
CA PRO A 139 10.77 7.48 24.05
C PRO A 139 10.37 8.94 24.28
N ASP A 140 9.46 9.14 25.22
CA ASP A 140 9.06 10.46 25.69
C ASP A 140 10.09 10.97 26.72
N ARG A 141 10.17 12.30 26.89
CA ARG A 141 11.11 12.94 27.82
C ARG A 141 10.87 12.53 29.28
N ASN A 142 9.67 12.06 29.60
CA ASN A 142 9.26 11.58 30.91
C ASN A 142 9.52 10.08 31.14
N GLY A 143 10.26 9.41 30.25
CA GLY A 143 10.58 7.97 30.37
C GLY A 143 9.47 7.02 29.93
N GLY A 144 8.37 7.54 29.38
CA GLY A 144 7.34 6.75 28.70
C GLY A 144 7.70 6.45 27.24
N TYR A 145 6.87 5.67 26.55
CA TYR A 145 6.94 5.48 25.10
C TYR A 145 5.64 5.96 24.46
N ARG A 146 5.74 6.63 23.32
CA ARG A 146 4.59 7.07 22.54
C ARG A 146 4.69 6.55 21.12
N ASP A 147 3.59 6.02 20.61
CA ASP A 147 3.49 5.63 19.21
C ASP A 147 3.52 6.89 18.33
N VAL A 148 4.42 6.88 17.34
CA VAL A 148 4.63 7.97 16.37
C VAL A 148 3.53 7.93 15.31
N ALA A 149 3.17 6.73 14.87
CA ALA A 149 2.12 6.50 13.88
C ALA A 149 1.22 5.35 14.33
N LYS A 150 -0.09 5.53 14.17
CA LYS A 150 -1.08 4.49 14.45
C LYS A 150 -2.21 4.52 13.41
N PRO A 151 -2.65 3.36 12.91
CA PRO A 151 -3.80 3.28 12.01
C PRO A 151 -5.07 3.65 12.76
N ILE A 152 -5.95 4.42 12.13
CA ILE A 152 -7.24 4.84 12.71
C ILE A 152 -8.32 3.79 12.43
N THR A 153 -8.37 3.27 11.20
CA THR A 153 -9.37 2.30 10.77
C THR A 153 -8.88 0.86 10.97
N LYS A 154 -9.82 -0.04 11.27
CA LYS A 154 -9.54 -1.47 11.43
C LYS A 154 -9.08 -2.11 10.11
N GLU A 155 -9.66 -1.70 9.00
CA GLU A 155 -9.33 -2.18 7.65
C GLU A 155 -7.87 -1.93 7.30
N PHE A 156 -7.43 -0.67 7.43
CA PHE A 156 -6.05 -0.29 7.16
C PHE A 156 -5.08 -0.97 8.12
N ARG A 157 -5.46 -1.16 9.38
CA ARG A 157 -4.65 -1.93 10.33
C ARG A 157 -4.45 -3.38 9.87
N SER A 158 -5.48 -4.00 9.31
CA SER A 158 -5.39 -5.36 8.75
C SER A 158 -4.48 -5.39 7.53
N GLN A 159 -4.70 -4.48 6.58
CA GLN A 159 -3.88 -4.35 5.36
C GLN A 159 -2.39 -4.12 5.68
N LEU A 160 -2.08 -3.25 6.66
CA LEU A 160 -0.71 -3.00 7.08
C LEU A 160 -0.08 -4.26 7.67
N ASN A 161 -0.79 -4.96 8.56
CA ASN A 161 -0.29 -6.20 9.14
C ASN A 161 -0.01 -7.26 8.07
N GLU A 162 -0.94 -7.44 7.13
CA GLU A 162 -0.81 -8.39 6.04
C GLU A 162 0.40 -8.07 5.15
N ALA A 163 0.53 -6.81 4.71
CA ALA A 163 1.65 -6.36 3.89
C ALA A 163 3.01 -6.54 4.59
N VAL A 164 3.08 -6.30 5.91
CA VAL A 164 4.30 -6.52 6.69
C VAL A 164 4.65 -8.00 6.82
N VAL A 165 3.66 -8.86 7.04
CA VAL A 165 3.89 -10.31 7.14
C VAL A 165 4.36 -10.87 5.79
N GLU A 166 3.73 -10.46 4.69
CA GLU A 166 4.11 -10.86 3.33
C GLU A 166 5.54 -10.40 2.96
N ALA A 167 5.87 -9.15 3.28
CA ALA A 167 7.23 -8.64 3.05
C ALA A 167 8.27 -9.38 3.91
N TYR A 168 7.92 -9.76 5.14
CA TYR A 168 8.79 -10.54 6.02
C TYR A 168 9.04 -11.95 5.47
N THR A 169 8.01 -12.64 4.98
CA THR A 169 8.17 -13.98 4.37
C THR A 169 9.01 -13.91 3.09
N THR A 170 8.78 -12.89 2.27
CA THR A 170 9.54 -12.66 1.04
C THR A 170 11.02 -12.42 1.34
N GLU A 171 11.34 -11.56 2.32
CA GLU A 171 12.71 -11.32 2.75
C GLU A 171 13.35 -12.57 3.37
N LEU A 172 12.60 -13.37 4.13
CA LEU A 172 13.10 -14.65 4.65
C LEU A 172 13.49 -15.61 3.51
N ASP A 173 12.64 -15.75 2.50
CA ASP A 173 12.91 -16.60 1.34
C ASP A 173 14.13 -16.10 0.55
N HIS A 174 14.25 -14.79 0.36
CA HIS A 174 15.44 -14.17 -0.25
C HIS A 174 16.70 -14.45 0.57
N LEU A 175 16.63 -14.36 1.90
CA LEU A 175 17.77 -14.61 2.78
C LEU A 175 18.16 -16.09 2.75
N GLN A 176 17.19 -17.00 2.74
CA GLN A 176 17.41 -18.43 2.58
C GLN A 176 18.03 -18.77 1.22
N ALA A 177 17.52 -18.20 0.12
CA ALA A 177 18.09 -18.37 -1.21
C ALA A 177 19.53 -17.87 -1.29
N ARG A 178 19.83 -16.73 -0.66
CA ARG A 178 21.19 -16.18 -0.57
C ARG A 178 22.12 -17.06 0.25
N LEU A 179 21.64 -17.62 1.36
CA LEU A 179 22.40 -18.59 2.17
C LEU A 179 22.64 -19.89 1.41
N ALA A 180 21.66 -20.39 0.64
CA ALA A 180 21.82 -21.56 -0.21
C ALA A 180 22.84 -21.31 -1.34
N ALA A 181 22.80 -20.14 -1.99
CA ALA A 181 23.78 -19.74 -2.99
C ALA A 181 25.18 -19.57 -2.39
N ALA A 182 25.30 -19.04 -1.16
CA ALA A 182 26.57 -18.96 -0.44
C ALA A 182 27.12 -20.35 -0.06
N ARG A 183 26.24 -21.30 0.29
CA ARG A 183 26.62 -22.70 0.55
C ARG A 183 26.96 -23.48 -0.73
N GLY A 184 26.32 -23.15 -1.86
CA GLY A 184 26.64 -23.70 -3.18
C GLY A 184 27.87 -23.08 -3.85
N GLY A 185 28.49 -22.07 -3.23
CA GLY A 185 29.61 -21.29 -3.78
C GLY A 185 31.02 -21.72 -3.35
N GLN A 186 31.19 -22.89 -2.73
CA GLN A 186 32.52 -23.42 -2.38
C GLN A 186 32.79 -24.80 -2.97
N GLU A 187 32.94 -24.86 -4.28
CA GLU A 187 33.95 -25.70 -4.93
C GLU A 187 34.84 -24.79 -5.79
N ARG A 188 35.60 -23.90 -5.14
CA ARG A 188 36.82 -23.41 -5.80
C ARG A 188 37.78 -24.60 -5.77
N PRO A 189 38.22 -25.14 -6.91
CA PRO A 189 39.16 -26.26 -6.93
C PRO A 189 40.36 -25.87 -6.06
N SER A 190 40.74 -26.79 -5.17
CA SER A 190 41.74 -26.52 -4.16
C SER A 190 43.04 -26.14 -4.86
N ILE A 191 43.78 -25.15 -4.35
CA ILE A 191 45.09 -24.73 -4.90
C ILE A 191 46.02 -25.94 -5.11
N LYS A 192 45.83 -27.03 -4.34
CA LYS A 192 46.52 -28.32 -4.51
C LYS A 192 46.24 -29.03 -5.84
N GLU A 193 45.04 -28.93 -6.39
CA GLU A 193 44.66 -29.52 -7.68
C GLU A 193 45.24 -28.71 -8.85
N GLN A 194 45.30 -27.38 -8.73
CA GLN A 194 45.94 -26.51 -9.71
C GLN A 194 47.46 -26.72 -9.75
N LEU A 195 48.10 -26.96 -8.59
CA LEU A 195 49.52 -27.25 -8.49
C LEU A 195 49.89 -28.63 -9.05
N THR A 196 49.05 -29.66 -8.84
CA THR A 196 49.29 -31.00 -9.39
C THR A 196 49.02 -31.07 -10.90
N ALA A 197 48.05 -30.30 -11.41
CA ALA A 197 47.84 -30.14 -12.85
C ALA A 197 49.02 -29.40 -13.53
N GLY A 198 49.54 -28.35 -12.91
CA GLY A 198 50.73 -27.63 -13.40
C GLY A 198 52.01 -28.49 -13.36
N ALA A 199 52.18 -29.31 -12.32
CA ALA A 199 53.31 -30.24 -12.22
C ALA A 199 53.27 -31.32 -13.32
N LYS A 200 52.09 -31.89 -13.59
CA LYS A 200 51.91 -32.87 -14.68
C LYS A 200 52.15 -32.27 -16.07
N GLN A 201 51.75 -31.01 -16.29
CA GLN A 201 52.02 -30.32 -17.55
C GLN A 201 53.51 -29.96 -17.72
N ALA A 202 54.20 -29.60 -16.64
CA ALA A 202 55.64 -29.35 -16.67
C ALA A 202 56.47 -30.63 -16.92
N GLU A 203 56.02 -31.77 -16.40
CA GLU A 203 56.66 -33.07 -16.60
C GLU A 203 56.42 -33.61 -18.03
N GLN A 204 55.22 -33.41 -18.59
CA GLN A 204 54.93 -33.71 -20.00
C GLN A 204 55.71 -32.81 -20.97
N ALA A 205 55.90 -31.52 -20.65
CA ALA A 205 56.73 -30.61 -21.45
C ALA A 205 58.24 -30.87 -21.32
N GLN A 206 58.69 -31.52 -20.23
CA GLN A 206 60.08 -31.96 -20.08
C GLN A 206 60.35 -33.30 -20.78
N ALA A 207 59.35 -34.17 -20.93
CA ALA A 207 59.47 -35.45 -21.63
C ALA A 207 59.53 -35.32 -23.17
N GLU A 208 59.11 -34.19 -23.76
CA GLU A 208 59.09 -33.97 -25.22
C GLU A 208 60.26 -33.15 -25.79
N LYS A 209 61.31 -32.81 -25.03
CA LYS A 209 62.49 -32.12 -25.62
C LYS A 209 63.35 -33.09 -26.46
N PRO A 210 63.52 -32.88 -27.78
CA PRO A 210 64.38 -33.71 -28.61
C PRO A 210 65.86 -33.34 -28.41
N ALA A 211 66.71 -34.36 -28.34
CA ALA A 211 68.16 -34.23 -28.33
C ALA A 211 68.71 -33.82 -29.71
N LYS A 212 69.51 -32.74 -29.78
CA LYS A 212 70.52 -32.38 -30.81
C LYS A 212 70.99 -30.93 -30.53
N ALA A 213 72.23 -30.47 -30.72
CA ALA A 213 73.48 -31.05 -31.17
C ALA A 213 74.63 -30.13 -30.69
N LYS A 214 75.85 -30.67 -30.63
CA LYS A 214 77.11 -30.02 -30.22
C LYS A 214 77.37 -28.71 -30.99
N ALA A 215 77.61 -27.61 -30.27
CA ALA A 215 78.23 -26.41 -30.81
C ALA A 215 79.76 -26.52 -30.68
N SER A 216 80.45 -26.45 -31.82
CA SER A 216 81.90 -26.55 -31.96
C SER A 216 82.64 -25.38 -31.33
N ARG A 217 83.69 -25.74 -30.60
CA ARG A 217 84.79 -24.89 -30.10
C ARG A 217 85.47 -24.19 -31.28
N GLY A 218 85.45 -22.86 -31.32
CA GLY A 218 86.19 -22.04 -32.28
C GLY A 218 87.07 -21.04 -31.53
N GLN A 219 88.39 -21.23 -31.63
CA GLN A 219 89.41 -20.21 -31.42
C GLN A 219 89.24 -19.13 -32.51
N ASP A 220 89.42 -17.85 -32.19
CA ASP A 220 90.55 -17.02 -32.61
C ASP A 220 90.29 -15.52 -32.36
N ARG A 221 91.37 -14.86 -31.92
CA ARG A 221 91.69 -13.42 -31.88
C ARG A 221 91.04 -12.52 -30.83
#